data_AF-A0A966V666-F1
#
_entry.id   AF-A0A966V666-F1
#
_cell.length_a   1.000
_cell.length_b   1.000
_cell.length_c   1.000
_cell.angle_alpha   90.00
_cell.angle_beta   90.00
_cell.angle_gamma   90.00
#
_symmetry.space_group_name_H-M   'P 1'
#
loop_
_entity.id
_entity.type
_entity.pdbx_description
1 polymer ?
#
loop_
_entity_poly.entity_id
_entity_poly.type
_entity_poly.pdbx_seq_one_letter_code
_entity_poly.pdbx_strand_id
1 'polypeptide(L)'
;MRSYHKIDFPVFRISDEPVIIDGLVFVDGRVIDDRNIPAETLGQRRLLTSHELAPIKKMRENIIDLIKEKIPVESWYIDRLGKPFKYKRTTRLKIISHKIDKVIYRNTYSIIIVNKVNFPIVLERPPSGSFAQILYYKEYPWKLYSITDEKQKSTFKKA
;
A
#
# COMPACT_ATOMS: atom_id res chain seq x y z
N MET A 1 3.90 0.18 -13.09
CA MET A 1 2.56 0.00 -12.49
C MET A 1 1.95 -1.37 -12.72
N ARG A 2 2.20 -2.08 -13.85
CA ARG A 2 1.74 -3.47 -14.05
C ARG A 2 2.27 -4.51 -13.05
N SER A 3 3.27 -4.19 -12.22
CA SER A 3 3.94 -5.16 -11.34
C SER A 3 3.43 -5.24 -9.90
N TYR A 4 2.61 -4.29 -9.40
CA TYR A 4 2.18 -4.34 -7.99
C TYR A 4 1.22 -5.50 -7.69
N HIS A 5 0.62 -6.11 -8.70
CA HIS A 5 -0.20 -7.32 -8.55
C HIS A 5 0.61 -8.56 -8.12
N LYS A 6 1.95 -8.50 -8.15
CA LYS A 6 2.85 -9.58 -7.70
C LYS A 6 3.38 -9.35 -6.28
N ILE A 7 2.76 -8.43 -5.54
CA ILE A 7 3.14 -8.01 -4.19
C ILE A 7 1.97 -8.33 -3.28
N ASP A 8 2.26 -9.08 -2.22
CA ASP A 8 1.27 -9.49 -1.23
C ASP A 8 1.26 -8.52 -0.05
N PHE A 9 0.27 -7.64 -0.01
CA PHE A 9 0.12 -6.70 1.11
C PHE A 9 -0.31 -7.42 2.42
N PRO A 10 0.02 -6.87 3.60
CA PRO A 10 0.75 -5.62 3.81
C PRO A 10 2.23 -5.72 3.43
N VAL A 11 2.83 -4.56 3.14
CA VAL A 11 4.27 -4.45 2.89
C VAL A 11 4.95 -3.61 3.95
N PHE A 12 6.20 -3.92 4.21
CA PHE A 12 6.99 -3.35 5.28
C PHE A 12 8.25 -2.73 4.71
N ARG A 13 8.52 -1.47 5.05
CA ARG A 13 9.74 -0.80 4.58
C ARG A 13 10.95 -1.36 5.33
N ILE A 14 12.01 -1.63 4.58
CA ILE A 14 13.30 -2.11 5.11
C ILE A 14 14.39 -1.06 4.85
N SER A 15 15.43 -1.05 5.68
CA SER A 15 16.46 0.00 5.67
C SER A 15 17.38 -0.08 4.46
N ASP A 16 17.72 -1.29 4.03
CA ASP A 16 18.70 -1.52 2.96
C ASP A 16 18.34 -2.72 2.07
N GLU A 17 19.18 -2.98 1.07
CA GLU A 17 19.10 -4.14 0.19
C GLU A 17 19.18 -5.45 1.00
N PRO A 18 18.21 -6.35 0.82
CA PRO A 18 18.17 -7.59 1.58
C PRO A 18 19.12 -8.63 0.99
N VAL A 19 19.82 -9.34 1.86
CA VAL A 19 20.69 -10.47 1.49
C VAL A 19 20.01 -11.77 1.92
N ILE A 20 19.98 -12.78 1.04
CA ILE A 20 19.35 -14.06 1.34
C ILE A 20 20.43 -15.13 1.44
N ILE A 21 20.52 -15.80 2.59
CA ILE A 21 21.52 -16.85 2.87
C ILE A 21 20.81 -17.98 3.60
N ASP A 22 20.87 -19.20 3.07
CA ASP A 22 20.32 -20.42 3.69
C ASP A 22 18.88 -20.26 4.23
N GLY A 23 18.01 -19.62 3.45
CA GLY A 23 16.60 -19.40 3.82
C GLY A 23 16.35 -18.22 4.76
N LEU A 24 17.40 -17.62 5.33
CA LEU A 24 17.31 -16.39 6.11
C LEU A 24 17.41 -15.16 5.20
N VAL A 25 16.58 -14.16 5.48
CA VAL A 25 16.65 -12.85 4.83
C VAL A 25 17.24 -11.87 5.83
N PHE A 26 18.32 -11.20 5.44
CA PHE A 26 19.04 -10.24 6.26
C PHE A 26 18.86 -8.82 5.74
N VAL A 27 18.82 -7.85 6.66
CA VAL A 27 18.95 -6.42 6.39
C VAL A 27 19.84 -5.84 7.49
N ASP A 28 20.87 -5.08 7.10
CA ASP A 28 21.86 -4.51 8.04
C ASP A 28 22.47 -5.55 9.01
N GLY A 29 22.75 -6.76 8.50
CA GLY A 29 23.33 -7.85 9.28
C GLY A 29 22.38 -8.54 10.28
N ARG A 30 21.10 -8.15 10.33
CA ARG A 30 20.08 -8.79 11.19
C ARG A 30 19.03 -9.53 10.38
N VAL A 31 18.46 -10.59 10.96
CA VAL A 31 17.41 -11.38 10.30
C VAL A 31 16.11 -10.59 10.25
N ILE A 32 15.53 -10.40 9.08
CA ILE A 32 14.19 -9.83 8.93
C ILE A 32 13.12 -10.90 8.71
N ASP A 33 13.49 -12.01 8.09
CA ASP A 33 12.62 -13.15 7.80
C ASP A 33 13.41 -14.45 7.88
N ASP A 34 12.81 -15.48 8.44
CA ASP A 34 13.38 -16.82 8.58
C ASP A 34 12.50 -17.80 7.83
N ARG A 35 12.81 -18.08 6.56
CA ARG A 35 11.97 -18.92 5.68
C ARG A 35 12.13 -20.41 5.94
N ASN A 36 13.01 -20.81 6.85
CA ASN A 36 13.16 -22.21 7.24
C ASN A 36 12.04 -22.64 8.21
N ILE A 37 11.36 -21.67 8.83
CA ILE A 37 10.19 -21.92 9.65
C ILE A 37 9.00 -22.23 8.74
N PRO A 38 8.31 -23.37 8.92
CA PRO A 38 7.16 -23.77 8.13
C PRO A 38 5.90 -22.97 8.55
N ALA A 39 5.90 -21.66 8.25
CA ALA A 39 4.75 -20.78 8.45
C ALA A 39 4.52 -19.88 7.23
N GLU A 40 3.25 -19.60 6.97
CA GLU A 40 2.81 -18.98 5.71
C GLU A 40 3.25 -17.51 5.57
N THR A 41 3.24 -16.78 6.68
CA THR A 41 3.48 -15.33 6.66
C THR A 41 4.78 -14.95 7.33
N LEU A 42 5.36 -13.84 6.85
CA LEU A 42 6.50 -13.16 7.49
C LEU A 42 6.23 -12.93 8.99
N GLY A 43 5.03 -12.51 9.36
CA GLY A 43 4.65 -12.26 10.75
C GLY A 43 4.73 -13.52 11.62
N GLN A 44 4.22 -14.65 11.14
CA GLN A 44 4.30 -15.92 11.86
C GLN A 44 5.75 -16.39 12.01
N ARG A 45 6.55 -16.32 10.94
CA ARG A 45 7.97 -16.74 10.99
C ARG A 45 8.77 -15.87 11.95
N ARG A 46 8.52 -14.56 11.95
CA ARG A 46 9.12 -13.63 12.93
C ARG A 46 8.70 -13.91 14.38
N LEU A 47 7.48 -14.40 14.64
CA LEU A 47 7.07 -14.76 16.01
C LEU A 47 7.75 -16.03 16.51
N LEU A 48 8.10 -16.94 15.61
CA LEU A 48 8.60 -18.28 15.94
C LEU A 48 10.12 -18.41 15.87
N THR A 49 10.81 -17.48 15.22
CA THR A 49 12.26 -17.55 15.07
C THR A 49 13.01 -17.25 16.37
N SER A 50 14.11 -17.95 16.58
CA SER A 50 15.04 -17.72 17.70
C SER A 50 16.10 -16.66 17.36
N HIS A 51 16.18 -16.21 16.11
CA HIS A 51 17.16 -15.21 15.67
C HIS A 51 16.84 -13.81 16.19
N GLU A 52 17.88 -12.98 16.38
CA GLU A 52 17.68 -11.56 16.65
C GLU A 52 17.10 -10.86 15.42
N LEU A 53 15.92 -10.26 15.59
CA LEU A 53 15.17 -9.68 14.49
C LEU A 53 15.52 -8.23 14.20
N ALA A 54 15.66 -7.91 12.92
CA ALA A 54 15.63 -6.53 12.44
C ALA A 54 14.26 -5.89 12.73
N PRO A 55 14.22 -4.61 13.15
CA PRO A 55 12.97 -3.92 13.46
C PRO A 55 12.19 -3.57 12.19
N ILE A 56 10.87 -3.78 12.23
CA ILE A 56 9.94 -3.33 11.18
C ILE A 56 9.06 -2.23 11.75
N LYS A 57 9.24 -0.98 11.28
CA LYS A 57 8.60 0.20 11.88
C LYS A 57 7.31 0.64 11.20
N LYS A 58 7.18 0.40 9.90
CA LYS A 58 6.11 0.99 9.09
C LYS A 58 5.52 -0.04 8.14
N MET A 59 4.22 -0.28 8.33
CA MET A 59 3.38 -1.13 7.50
C MET A 59 2.58 -0.30 6.50
N ARG A 60 2.36 -0.82 5.31
CA ARG A 60 1.45 -0.28 4.28
C ARG A 60 0.45 -1.37 3.93
N GLU A 61 -0.84 -1.09 4.07
CA GLU A 61 -1.88 -2.08 3.85
C GLU A 61 -2.21 -2.27 2.38
N ASN A 62 -1.93 -1.25 1.57
CA ASN A 62 -2.25 -1.27 0.14
C ASN A 62 -1.34 -0.33 -0.66
N ILE A 63 -1.50 -0.36 -1.98
CA ILE A 63 -0.74 0.46 -2.92
C ILE A 63 -0.94 1.97 -2.70
N ILE A 64 -2.09 2.41 -2.19
CA ILE A 64 -2.37 3.83 -1.95
C ILE A 64 -1.55 4.33 -0.77
N ASP A 65 -1.41 3.55 0.29
CA ASP A 65 -0.54 3.89 1.41
C ASP A 65 0.93 4.00 0.96
N LEU A 66 1.36 3.07 0.10
CA LEU A 66 2.70 3.08 -0.49
C LEU A 66 2.94 4.33 -1.36
N ILE A 67 1.95 4.75 -2.15
CA ILE A 67 2.00 5.97 -2.97
C ILE A 67 2.01 7.23 -2.09
N LYS A 68 1.20 7.26 -1.02
CA LYS A 68 1.11 8.42 -0.11
C LYS A 68 2.40 8.68 0.64
N GLU A 69 3.16 7.63 0.97
CA GLU A 69 4.36 7.69 1.79
C GLU A 69 5.35 8.78 1.33
N LYS A 70 5.99 9.47 2.28
CA LYS A 70 7.10 10.37 1.99
C LYS A 70 8.40 9.58 2.07
N ILE A 71 8.84 9.03 0.94
CA ILE A 71 10.08 8.26 0.79
C ILE A 71 10.94 8.85 -0.35
N PRO A 72 12.24 8.49 -0.40
CA PRO A 72 13.08 8.71 -1.58
C PRO A 72 12.46 8.13 -2.86
N VAL A 73 13.10 8.42 -4.01
CA VAL A 73 12.63 7.96 -5.33
C VAL A 73 12.50 6.44 -5.40
N GLU A 74 13.36 5.73 -4.68
CA GLU A 74 13.33 4.29 -4.53
C GLU A 74 13.53 3.88 -3.08
N SER A 75 12.93 2.77 -2.68
CA SER A 75 13.10 2.19 -1.34
C SER A 75 12.83 0.69 -1.38
N TRP A 76 13.47 -0.03 -0.48
CA TRP A 76 13.28 -1.46 -0.31
C TRP A 76 12.11 -1.76 0.64
N TYR A 77 11.40 -2.84 0.31
CA TYR A 77 10.28 -3.35 1.07
C TYR A 77 10.34 -4.87 1.11
N ILE A 78 9.65 -5.45 2.09
CA ILE A 78 9.33 -6.88 2.15
C ILE A 78 7.82 -7.04 2.28
N ASP A 79 7.24 -7.98 1.56
CA ASP A 79 5.80 -8.23 1.55
C ASP A 79 5.37 -9.23 2.63
N ARG A 80 4.06 -9.49 2.74
CA ARG A 80 3.49 -10.39 3.76
C ARG A 80 4.05 -11.81 3.68
N LEU A 81 4.44 -12.26 2.49
CA LEU A 81 4.98 -13.60 2.27
C LEU A 81 6.50 -13.65 2.49
N GLY A 82 7.13 -12.52 2.84
CA GLY A 82 8.56 -12.44 3.08
C GLY A 82 9.37 -12.25 1.81
N LYS A 83 8.75 -11.81 0.70
CA LYS A 83 9.43 -11.54 -0.56
C LYS A 83 9.91 -10.08 -0.59
N PRO A 84 11.23 -9.84 -0.67
CA PRO A 84 11.73 -8.49 -0.77
C PRO A 84 11.60 -7.95 -2.19
N PHE A 85 11.39 -6.64 -2.30
CA PHE A 85 11.28 -5.96 -3.58
C PHE A 85 11.69 -4.49 -3.46
N LYS A 86 12.18 -3.94 -4.57
CA LYS A 86 12.50 -2.53 -4.70
C LYS A 86 11.31 -1.79 -5.32
N TYR A 87 10.78 -0.80 -4.61
CA TYR A 87 9.73 0.08 -5.13
C TYR A 87 10.35 1.38 -5.64
N LYS A 88 10.20 1.65 -6.95
CA LYS A 88 10.68 2.87 -7.60
C LYS A 88 9.52 3.68 -8.15
N ARG A 89 9.46 4.95 -7.72
CA ARG A 89 8.45 5.90 -8.18
C ARG A 89 8.83 6.44 -9.55
N THR A 90 8.09 6.03 -10.56
CA THR A 90 8.37 6.30 -11.98
C THR A 90 7.27 7.08 -12.66
N THR A 91 6.03 6.98 -12.19
CA THR A 91 4.85 7.48 -12.88
C THR A 91 4.27 8.69 -12.16
N ARG A 92 3.96 9.76 -12.89
CA ARG A 92 3.20 10.89 -12.35
C ARG A 92 1.71 10.62 -12.53
N LEU A 93 0.99 10.44 -11.43
CA LEU A 93 -0.46 10.24 -11.40
C LEU A 93 -1.16 11.55 -11.12
N LYS A 94 -2.29 11.79 -11.78
CA LYS A 94 -3.15 12.94 -11.52
C LYS A 94 -4.13 12.60 -10.40
N ILE A 95 -4.39 13.55 -9.52
CA ILE A 95 -5.41 13.45 -8.48
C ILE A 95 -6.53 14.41 -8.85
N ILE A 96 -7.74 13.90 -8.94
CA ILE A 96 -8.93 14.69 -9.28
C ILE A 96 -9.98 14.50 -8.19
N SER A 97 -10.51 15.62 -7.71
CA SER A 97 -11.58 15.65 -6.70
C SER A 97 -12.94 15.58 -7.39
N HIS A 98 -13.73 14.58 -7.04
CA HIS A 98 -15.11 14.38 -7.51
C HIS A 98 -16.09 14.40 -6.35
N LYS A 99 -17.32 14.84 -6.61
CA LYS A 99 -18.38 14.80 -5.61
C LYS A 99 -18.83 13.35 -5.39
N ILE A 100 -19.12 12.98 -4.15
CA ILE A 100 -19.77 11.72 -3.83
C ILE A 100 -21.27 11.91 -4.09
N ASP A 101 -21.82 11.16 -5.04
CA ASP A 101 -23.22 11.28 -5.45
C ASP A 101 -24.14 10.47 -4.52
N LYS A 102 -23.64 9.33 -4.02
CA LYS A 102 -24.40 8.45 -3.13
C LYS A 102 -23.48 7.69 -2.17
N VAL A 103 -23.94 7.52 -0.94
CA VAL A 103 -23.35 6.61 0.05
C VAL A 103 -24.34 5.50 0.36
N ILE A 104 -23.89 4.25 0.31
CA ILE A 104 -24.66 3.07 0.64
C ILE A 104 -24.00 2.44 1.87
N TYR A 105 -24.66 2.54 3.00
CA TYR A 105 -24.19 1.95 4.25
C TYR A 105 -24.55 0.46 4.30
N ARG A 106 -23.58 -0.36 4.69
CA ARG A 106 -23.77 -1.77 5.06
C ARG A 106 -23.29 -1.94 6.50
N ASN A 107 -23.60 -3.09 7.11
CA ASN A 107 -23.26 -3.34 8.50
C ASN A 107 -21.75 -3.26 8.78
N THR A 108 -20.92 -3.73 7.84
CA THR A 108 -19.46 -3.86 8.04
C THR A 108 -18.63 -2.95 7.14
N TYR A 109 -19.24 -2.29 6.15
CA TYR A 109 -18.53 -1.44 5.19
C TYR A 109 -19.49 -0.42 4.56
N SER A 110 -18.94 0.57 3.87
CA SER A 110 -19.70 1.53 3.08
C SER A 110 -19.33 1.43 1.61
N ILE A 111 -20.27 1.70 0.71
CA ILE A 111 -20.00 1.85 -0.71
C ILE A 111 -20.29 3.30 -1.10
N ILE A 112 -19.37 3.95 -1.78
CA ILE A 112 -19.58 5.28 -2.36
C ILE A 112 -19.71 5.19 -3.88
N ILE A 113 -20.67 5.93 -4.42
CA ILE A 113 -20.81 6.21 -5.86
C ILE A 113 -20.31 7.62 -6.10
N VAL A 114 -19.32 7.76 -6.98
CA VAL A 114 -18.59 9.01 -7.19
C VAL A 114 -18.87 9.55 -8.57
N ASN A 115 -19.11 10.85 -8.66
CA ASN A 115 -19.39 11.52 -9.91
C ASN A 115 -18.26 11.29 -10.93
N LYS A 116 -18.61 10.94 -12.17
CA LYS A 116 -17.65 10.68 -13.28
C LYS A 116 -16.67 9.51 -13.02
N VAL A 117 -16.96 8.66 -12.04
CA VAL A 117 -16.25 7.39 -11.82
C VAL A 117 -17.21 6.26 -12.11
N ASN A 118 -16.82 5.37 -13.02
CA ASN A 118 -17.67 4.32 -13.56
C ASN A 118 -17.70 3.03 -12.72
N PHE A 119 -17.18 3.07 -11.49
CA PHE A 119 -17.19 1.93 -10.58
C PHE A 119 -17.49 2.36 -9.13
N PRO A 120 -18.20 1.52 -8.36
CA PRO A 120 -18.40 1.76 -6.93
C PRO A 120 -17.08 1.58 -6.17
N ILE A 121 -16.90 2.34 -5.10
CA ILE A 121 -15.72 2.25 -4.23
C ILE A 121 -16.16 1.77 -2.85
N VAL A 122 -15.55 0.66 -2.40
CA VAL A 122 -15.80 0.09 -1.06
C VAL A 122 -14.86 0.74 -0.05
N LEU A 123 -15.41 1.10 1.12
CA LEU A 123 -14.71 1.67 2.25
C LEU A 123 -14.99 0.82 3.49
N GLU A 124 -13.96 0.52 4.27
CA GLU A 124 -14.14 -0.17 5.56
C GLU A 124 -14.94 0.67 6.57
N ARG A 125 -14.89 2.00 6.42
CA ARG A 125 -15.55 2.94 7.31
C ARG A 125 -16.46 3.89 6.51
N PRO A 126 -17.56 4.38 7.10
CA PRO A 126 -18.33 5.49 6.57
C PRO A 126 -17.44 6.63 6.07
N PRO A 127 -17.75 7.24 4.90
CA PRO A 127 -17.00 8.39 4.43
C PRO A 127 -17.18 9.56 5.39
N SER A 128 -16.10 10.23 5.75
CA SER A 128 -16.12 11.39 6.64
C SER A 128 -16.38 12.72 5.92
N GLY A 129 -16.58 12.71 4.59
CA GLY A 129 -16.72 13.93 3.80
C GLY A 129 -17.45 13.71 2.47
N SER A 130 -17.63 14.79 1.71
CA SER A 130 -18.50 14.85 0.53
C SER A 130 -17.77 14.70 -0.82
N PHE A 131 -16.45 14.73 -0.84
CA PHE A 131 -15.64 14.65 -2.05
C PHE A 131 -14.64 13.49 -1.96
N ALA A 132 -14.51 12.76 -3.06
CA ALA A 132 -13.52 11.71 -3.24
C ALA A 132 -12.40 12.20 -4.15
N GLN A 133 -11.18 12.18 -3.65
CA GLN A 133 -9.97 12.38 -4.45
C GLN A 133 -9.59 11.05 -5.10
N ILE A 134 -9.61 11.00 -6.43
CA ILE A 134 -9.35 9.79 -7.20
C ILE A 134 -8.00 9.92 -7.91
N LEU A 135 -7.18 8.87 -7.83
CA LEU A 135 -5.97 8.73 -8.64
C LEU A 135 -6.35 8.31 -10.06
N TYR A 136 -5.77 8.99 -11.03
CA TYR A 136 -5.91 8.70 -12.46
C TYR A 136 -4.63 8.10 -13.01
N TYR A 137 -4.77 7.01 -13.76
CA TYR A 137 -3.69 6.36 -14.51
C TYR A 137 -4.03 6.35 -16.00
N LYS A 138 -3.17 6.96 -16.83
CA LYS A 138 -3.41 7.12 -18.27
C LYS A 138 -4.80 7.70 -18.60
N GLU A 139 -5.20 8.75 -17.89
CA GLU A 139 -6.52 9.40 -18.00
C GLU A 139 -7.75 8.60 -17.50
N TYR A 140 -7.57 7.38 -17.00
CA TYR A 140 -8.66 6.60 -16.42
C TYR A 140 -8.67 6.68 -14.89
N PRO A 141 -9.85 6.80 -14.24
CA PRO A 141 -9.94 6.70 -12.79
C PRO A 141 -9.48 5.31 -12.35
N TRP A 142 -8.65 5.24 -11.30
CA TRP A 142 -8.01 3.99 -10.90
C TRP A 142 -8.30 3.60 -9.46
N LYS A 143 -7.96 4.45 -8.48
CA LYS A 143 -8.12 4.14 -7.06
C LYS A 143 -8.46 5.38 -6.26
N LEU A 144 -9.19 5.20 -5.16
CA LEU A 144 -9.42 6.25 -4.17
C LEU A 144 -8.10 6.65 -3.52
N TYR A 145 -7.81 7.94 -3.52
CA TYR A 145 -6.68 8.53 -2.80
C TYR A 145 -7.10 8.93 -1.38
N SER A 146 -8.14 9.75 -1.25
CA SER A 146 -8.65 10.23 0.05
C SER A 146 -10.05 10.80 -0.10
N ILE A 147 -10.71 11.03 1.05
CA ILE A 147 -12.00 11.69 1.14
C ILE A 147 -11.81 13.02 1.85
N THR A 148 -12.48 14.07 1.37
CA THR A 148 -12.40 15.44 1.89
C THR A 148 -13.79 16.07 1.97
N ASP A 149 -13.97 17.02 2.88
CA ASP A 149 -15.24 17.76 3.02
C ASP A 149 -15.47 18.75 1.89
N GLU A 150 -14.39 19.38 1.44
CA GLU A 150 -14.41 20.38 0.38
C GLU A 150 -13.75 19.88 -0.91
N LYS A 151 -14.15 20.48 -2.02
CA LYS A 151 -13.56 20.20 -3.33
C LYS A 151 -12.11 20.68 -3.39
N GLN A 152 -11.18 19.76 -3.64
CA GLN A 152 -9.77 20.07 -3.76
C GLN A 152 -9.37 20.36 -5.21
N LYS A 153 -8.36 21.22 -5.41
CA LYS A 153 -7.75 21.45 -6.72
C LYS A 153 -7.09 20.17 -7.23
N SER A 154 -7.04 20.00 -8.55
CA SER A 154 -6.33 18.86 -9.15
C SER A 154 -4.85 18.99 -8.88
N THR A 155 -4.24 17.91 -8.41
CA THR A 155 -2.81 17.84 -8.07
C THR A 155 -2.18 16.62 -8.73
N PHE A 156 -0.88 16.43 -8.53
CA PHE A 156 -0.15 15.28 -9.03
C PHE A 156 0.62 14.60 -7.90
N LYS A 157 0.76 13.28 -8.01
CA LYS A 157 1.57 12.47 -7.10
C LYS A 157 2.46 11.56 -7.91
N LYS A 158 3.73 11.44 -7.51
CA LYS A 158 4.66 10.49 -8.11
C LYS A 158 4.48 9.13 -7.41
N ALA A 159 4.24 8.09 -8.20
CA ALA A 159 3.96 6.72 -7.81
C ALA A 159 4.88 5.72 -8.52
#